data_AF-A0A950T423-F1
#
_entry.id   AF-A0A950T423-F1
#
_cell.length_a   1.000
_cell.length_b   1.000
_cell.length_c   1.000
_cell.angle_alpha   90.00
_cell.angle_beta   90.00
_cell.angle_gamma   90.00
#
_symmetry.space_group_name_H-M   'P 1'
#
loop_
_entity.id
_entity.type
_entity.pdbx_description
1 polymer ?
#
loop_
_entity_poly.entity_id
_entity_poly.type
_entity_poly.pdbx_seq_one_letter_code
_entity_poly.pdbx_strand_id
1 'polypeptide(L)'
;MTERKRLPEQMAWQTYKHPAVVGAVRAHGSQHPENSNERFGEMNRSERREESYTLQRVVTIPEADPSTAWNTFAQRQEQMRRARAKPQKYIEMAPRTFAQTGMRASSGRIKAVHRSLPTYHSSPIPTRSGRRAGRRGWIWKLLSLFACCVLIVLAVNFALTSNAFRIEQVSVTGTHNDALMHTIQSMGMQGQNIFLLNVAELTDRIEALPLVATASLSKQLPNQLSVAVVERTPVLLWQTAQGTYSVDDQGVVIAPQSETAGAEHLSIVIDKSNYGKRNGQVTKVGQLIRPGVRLNRANIQFAAEVFDRLPRLTGITMFKLYYDGTMYGSTTDEFGRTDSRGSYIVESPTGWQAYLGGASDANPLDNRLIELQQILALAQKEQLNLATIDLRYGLRPVYTLKS
;
A
#
# COMPACT_ATOMS: atom_id res chain seq x y z
N MET A 1 -17.78 -21.89 35.41
CA MET A 1 -16.73 -20.85 35.26
C MET A 1 -15.39 -21.53 35.09
N THR A 2 -14.86 -21.55 33.89
CA THR A 2 -13.41 -21.73 33.62
C THR A 2 -13.12 -20.98 32.33
N GLU A 3 -12.57 -19.77 32.44
CA GLU A 3 -12.04 -19.02 31.30
C GLU A 3 -10.91 -19.83 30.65
N ARG A 4 -11.06 -20.13 29.35
CA ARG A 4 -9.97 -20.74 28.57
C ARG A 4 -9.08 -19.62 28.02
N LYS A 5 -7.91 -19.46 28.65
CA LYS A 5 -6.81 -18.62 28.14
C LYS A 5 -6.33 -19.18 26.79
N ARG A 6 -6.42 -18.40 25.71
CA ARG A 6 -5.73 -18.71 24.44
C ARG A 6 -4.22 -18.55 24.66
N LEU A 7 -3.47 -19.62 24.43
CA LEU A 7 -2.01 -19.57 24.38
C LEU A 7 -1.55 -19.02 23.02
N PRO A 8 -0.41 -18.31 22.95
CA PRO A 8 0.08 -17.69 21.72
C PRO A 8 0.54 -18.73 20.70
N GLU A 9 0.35 -18.42 19.42
CA GLU A 9 0.77 -19.24 18.28
C GLU A 9 2.28 -19.48 18.30
N GLN A 10 2.70 -20.74 18.18
CA GLN A 10 4.11 -21.11 18.11
C GLN A 10 4.55 -21.20 16.65
N MET A 11 5.55 -20.40 16.28
CA MET A 11 6.21 -20.48 14.96
C MET A 11 7.35 -21.51 15.01
N ALA A 12 7.33 -22.45 14.07
CA ALA A 12 8.42 -23.42 13.88
C ALA A 12 9.09 -23.19 12.52
N TRP A 13 10.42 -23.17 12.50
CA TRP A 13 11.24 -23.00 11.30
C TRP A 13 11.88 -24.33 10.93
N GLN A 14 11.79 -24.73 9.64
CA GLN A 14 12.54 -25.86 9.10
C GLN A 14 13.46 -25.38 7.98
N THR A 15 14.74 -25.67 8.11
CA THR A 15 15.77 -25.32 7.12
C THR A 15 16.16 -26.57 6.35
N TYR A 16 15.96 -26.56 5.03
CA TYR A 16 16.40 -27.64 4.14
C TYR A 16 17.69 -27.21 3.42
N LYS A 17 18.75 -28.04 3.51
CA LYS A 17 19.93 -27.94 2.65
C LYS A 17 19.84 -29.01 1.56
N HIS A 18 19.82 -28.60 0.30
CA HIS A 18 19.85 -29.53 -0.82
C HIS A 18 21.31 -29.93 -1.12
N PRO A 19 21.66 -31.22 -1.22
CA PRO A 19 22.98 -31.60 -1.71
C PRO A 19 23.08 -31.30 -3.22
N ALA A 20 24.19 -30.68 -3.62
CA ALA A 20 24.47 -30.31 -4.99
C ALA A 20 24.57 -31.56 -5.90
N VAL A 21 23.84 -31.53 -7.02
CA VAL A 21 23.88 -32.57 -8.04
C VAL A 21 25.21 -32.48 -8.79
N VAL A 22 26.08 -33.47 -8.61
CA VAL A 22 27.33 -33.62 -9.39
C VAL A 22 26.98 -34.20 -10.76
N GLY A 23 26.96 -33.34 -11.79
CA GLY A 23 26.84 -33.76 -13.18
C GLY A 23 28.16 -34.35 -13.69
N ALA A 24 28.19 -35.66 -13.96
CA ALA A 24 29.32 -36.32 -14.59
C ALA A 24 29.36 -36.01 -16.11
N VAL A 25 30.35 -35.22 -16.54
CA VAL A 25 30.64 -34.95 -17.95
C VAL A 25 31.51 -36.07 -18.52
N ARG A 26 31.03 -36.68 -19.62
CA ARG A 26 31.67 -37.79 -20.35
C ARG A 26 32.73 -37.22 -21.29
N ALA A 27 33.99 -37.60 -21.10
CA ALA A 27 35.10 -37.19 -21.95
C ALA A 27 35.17 -38.01 -23.24
N HIS A 28 35.21 -37.34 -24.39
CA HIS A 28 35.76 -37.86 -25.65
C HIS A 28 36.79 -36.84 -26.13
N GLY A 29 38.03 -37.31 -26.34
CA GLY A 29 39.15 -36.48 -26.74
C GLY A 29 39.40 -36.47 -28.25
N SER A 30 40.09 -35.43 -28.69
CA SER A 30 41.03 -35.47 -29.82
C SER A 30 41.85 -34.16 -29.92
N GLN A 31 43.18 -34.31 -29.82
CA GLN A 31 44.24 -33.65 -30.60
C GLN A 31 44.57 -32.14 -30.39
N HIS A 32 45.61 -31.88 -29.58
CA HIS A 32 46.88 -31.13 -29.80
C HIS A 32 47.02 -30.04 -30.91
N PRO A 33 48.05 -29.14 -30.85
CA PRO A 33 48.47 -28.15 -29.83
C PRO A 33 48.56 -26.71 -30.42
N GLU A 34 48.69 -25.66 -29.60
CA GLU A 34 49.69 -24.58 -29.81
C GLU A 34 49.73 -23.50 -28.71
N ASN A 35 50.96 -23.29 -28.24
CA ASN A 35 51.65 -22.05 -27.83
C ASN A 35 51.08 -21.00 -26.84
N SER A 36 51.93 -20.82 -25.82
CA SER A 36 52.44 -19.57 -25.23
C SER A 36 51.62 -18.75 -24.23
N ASN A 37 52.24 -18.56 -23.06
CA ASN A 37 52.30 -17.35 -22.24
C ASN A 37 51.00 -16.84 -21.59
N GLU A 38 50.86 -17.04 -20.27
CA GLU A 38 51.13 -16.01 -19.25
C GLU A 38 50.55 -16.33 -17.85
N ARG A 39 51.42 -16.13 -16.86
CA ARG A 39 51.21 -15.58 -15.50
C ARG A 39 49.97 -15.99 -14.69
N PHE A 40 50.29 -16.69 -13.60
CA PHE A 40 49.60 -16.64 -12.31
C PHE A 40 49.37 -15.19 -11.82
N GLY A 41 48.20 -14.93 -11.23
CA GLY A 41 47.96 -13.73 -10.43
C GLY A 41 46.48 -13.43 -10.14
N GLU A 42 45.95 -14.10 -9.12
CA GLU A 42 44.85 -13.68 -8.22
C GLU A 42 43.64 -12.92 -8.79
N MET A 43 42.49 -13.61 -8.88
CA MET A 43 41.18 -12.98 -9.01
C MET A 43 40.24 -13.47 -7.91
N ASN A 44 39.97 -12.56 -6.98
CA ASN A 44 38.84 -12.41 -6.08
C ASN A 44 37.94 -13.63 -5.79
N ARG A 45 38.12 -14.14 -4.58
CA ARG A 45 37.14 -14.89 -3.78
C ARG A 45 35.86 -14.06 -3.64
N SER A 46 34.91 -14.23 -4.55
CA SER A 46 33.54 -13.75 -4.38
C SER A 46 32.71 -14.81 -3.67
N GLU A 47 32.20 -14.44 -2.50
CA GLU A 47 31.24 -15.17 -1.69
C GLU A 47 30.01 -15.53 -2.53
N ARG A 48 29.93 -16.77 -2.98
CA ARG A 48 28.70 -17.34 -3.52
C ARG A 48 27.79 -17.68 -2.34
N ARG A 49 26.94 -16.73 -1.95
CA ARG A 49 25.88 -16.91 -0.95
C ARG A 49 25.04 -18.16 -1.31
N GLU A 50 25.03 -19.14 -0.40
CA GLU A 50 24.03 -20.21 -0.40
C GLU A 50 22.67 -19.57 -0.10
N GLU A 51 21.78 -19.48 -1.10
CA GLU A 51 20.40 -19.04 -0.87
C GLU A 51 19.62 -20.14 -0.14
N SER A 52 19.51 -20.00 1.18
CA SER A 52 18.59 -20.79 2.00
C SER A 52 17.19 -20.18 1.95
N TYR A 53 16.27 -20.85 1.25
CA TYR A 53 14.86 -20.48 1.20
C TYR A 53 14.15 -20.95 2.49
N THR A 54 13.62 -20.01 3.28
CA THR A 54 12.77 -20.30 4.45
C THR A 54 11.32 -20.12 4.04
N LEU A 55 10.53 -21.19 4.08
CA LEU A 55 9.08 -21.12 3.87
C LEU A 55 8.39 -21.06 5.23
N GLN A 56 7.71 -19.96 5.51
CA GLN A 56 6.83 -19.84 6.67
C GLN A 56 5.61 -20.74 6.47
N ARG A 57 5.43 -21.73 7.35
CA ARG A 57 4.21 -22.53 7.40
C ARG A 57 3.43 -22.14 8.65
N VAL A 58 2.24 -21.57 8.44
CA VAL A 58 1.29 -21.33 9.53
C VAL A 58 0.70 -22.69 9.91
N VAL A 59 1.03 -23.17 11.12
CA VAL A 59 0.45 -24.39 11.69
C VAL A 59 -0.86 -24.02 12.36
N THR A 60 -1.96 -24.14 11.62
CA THR A 60 -3.29 -24.00 12.22
C THR A 60 -3.62 -25.27 13.00
N ILE A 61 -3.70 -25.14 14.33
CA ILE A 61 -4.25 -26.20 15.18
C ILE A 61 -5.77 -26.16 14.97
N PRO A 62 -6.41 -27.24 14.49
CA PRO A 62 -7.85 -27.25 14.30
C PRO A 62 -8.57 -26.97 15.62
N GLU A 63 -9.60 -26.13 15.58
CA GLU A 63 -10.40 -25.69 16.74
C GLU A 63 -11.21 -26.84 17.39
N ALA A 64 -11.26 -28.01 16.74
CA ALA A 64 -11.87 -29.21 17.28
C ALA A 64 -10.94 -29.90 18.30
N ASP A 65 -11.50 -30.21 19.47
CA ASP A 65 -10.84 -30.91 20.55
C ASP A 65 -10.17 -32.21 20.03
N PRO A 66 -8.83 -32.36 20.12
CA PRO A 66 -8.13 -33.52 19.59
C PRO A 66 -8.56 -34.83 20.23
N SER A 67 -9.26 -34.79 21.38
CA SER A 67 -9.89 -35.98 21.98
C SER A 67 -11.04 -36.55 21.16
N THR A 68 -11.67 -35.76 20.29
CA THR A 68 -12.76 -36.20 19.40
C THR A 68 -12.28 -36.70 18.02
N ALA A 69 -11.04 -36.37 17.63
CA ALA A 69 -10.47 -36.75 16.34
C ALA A 69 -10.00 -38.22 16.28
N TRP A 70 -9.92 -38.89 17.42
CA TRP A 70 -9.61 -40.31 17.47
C TRP A 70 -10.89 -41.13 17.60
N ASN A 71 -11.45 -41.54 16.45
CA ASN A 71 -12.07 -42.85 16.41
C ASN A 71 -11.01 -43.83 16.91
N THR A 72 -11.17 -44.29 18.16
CA THR A 72 -10.25 -45.19 18.87
C THR A 72 -9.82 -46.29 17.91
N PHE A 73 -8.54 -46.66 17.86
CA PHE A 73 -8.06 -47.76 16.99
C PHE A 73 -8.97 -48.99 17.05
N ALA A 74 -9.55 -49.26 18.24
CA ALA A 74 -10.61 -50.23 18.48
C ALA A 74 -11.87 -50.04 17.59
N GLN A 75 -12.45 -48.85 17.51
CA GLN A 75 -13.62 -48.57 16.64
C GLN A 75 -13.29 -48.75 15.16
N ARG A 76 -12.06 -48.41 14.73
CA ARG A 76 -11.60 -48.60 13.34
C ARG A 76 -11.43 -50.09 12.99
N GLN A 77 -10.90 -50.88 13.93
CA GLN A 77 -10.86 -52.34 13.83
C GLN A 77 -12.27 -52.95 13.81
N GLU A 78 -13.20 -52.39 14.57
CA GLU A 78 -14.57 -52.87 14.66
C GLU A 78 -15.38 -52.59 13.39
N GLN A 79 -15.18 -51.43 12.75
CA GLN A 79 -15.73 -51.16 11.41
C GLN A 79 -15.17 -52.14 10.36
N MET A 80 -13.87 -52.42 10.37
CA MET A 80 -13.25 -53.40 9.47
C MET A 80 -13.78 -54.83 9.71
N ARG A 81 -14.03 -55.21 10.99
CA ARG A 81 -14.68 -56.49 11.33
C ARG A 81 -16.13 -56.53 10.86
N ARG A 82 -16.91 -55.46 11.04
CA ARG A 82 -18.29 -55.35 10.55
C ARG A 82 -18.36 -55.41 9.01
N ALA A 83 -17.42 -54.81 8.30
CA ALA A 83 -17.34 -54.88 6.84
C ALA A 83 -17.01 -56.30 6.32
N ARG A 84 -16.30 -57.12 7.12
CA ARG A 84 -16.03 -58.54 6.81
C ARG A 84 -17.15 -59.48 7.22
N ALA A 85 -18.01 -59.09 8.14
CA ALA A 85 -19.22 -59.82 8.50
C ALA A 85 -20.33 -59.56 7.46
N LYS A 86 -20.09 -59.89 6.19
CA LYS A 86 -21.21 -60.05 5.24
C LYS A 86 -22.01 -61.27 5.71
N PRO A 87 -23.33 -61.15 5.93
CA PRO A 87 -24.14 -62.31 6.29
C PRO A 87 -23.97 -63.36 5.19
N GLN A 88 -23.61 -64.58 5.59
CA GLN A 88 -23.43 -65.70 4.67
C GLN A 88 -24.77 -65.90 3.97
N LYS A 89 -24.81 -65.71 2.64
CA LYS A 89 -26.05 -65.87 1.86
C LYS A 89 -26.66 -67.23 2.21
N TYR A 90 -27.93 -67.22 2.65
CA TYR A 90 -28.70 -68.43 2.90
C TYR A 90 -28.65 -69.33 1.65
N ILE A 91 -28.04 -70.51 1.78
CA ILE A 91 -27.97 -71.49 0.71
C ILE A 91 -29.27 -72.29 0.78
N GLU A 92 -30.14 -72.11 -0.21
CA GLU A 92 -31.40 -72.83 -0.29
C GLU A 92 -31.13 -74.35 -0.34
N MET A 93 -31.66 -75.07 0.64
CA MET A 93 -31.48 -76.51 0.77
C MET A 93 -32.65 -77.22 0.13
N ALA A 94 -32.40 -77.97 -0.93
CA ALA A 94 -33.41 -78.79 -1.59
C ALA A 94 -33.56 -80.14 -0.87
N PRO A 95 -34.77 -80.74 -0.86
CA PRO A 95 -34.95 -82.11 -0.41
C PRO A 95 -34.06 -83.07 -1.22
N ARG A 96 -33.43 -84.04 -0.57
CA ARG A 96 -32.67 -85.07 -1.29
C ARG A 96 -33.63 -85.96 -2.09
N THR A 97 -33.25 -86.34 -3.30
CA THR A 97 -33.92 -87.38 -4.08
C THR A 97 -33.04 -88.62 -4.17
N PHE A 98 -33.63 -89.81 -4.28
CA PHE A 98 -32.87 -91.03 -4.48
C PHE A 98 -32.30 -91.06 -5.91
N ALA A 99 -30.99 -91.27 -6.04
CA ALA A 99 -30.28 -91.16 -7.32
C ALA A 99 -30.78 -92.12 -8.41
N GLN A 100 -31.37 -93.26 -8.01
CA GLN A 100 -31.85 -94.29 -8.93
C GLN A 100 -33.31 -94.12 -9.35
N THR A 101 -34.15 -93.51 -8.51
CA THR A 101 -35.61 -93.45 -8.73
C THR A 101 -36.14 -92.02 -8.88
N GLY A 102 -35.36 -90.99 -8.55
CA GLY A 102 -35.77 -89.59 -8.62
C GLY A 102 -36.81 -89.16 -7.57
N MET A 103 -37.36 -90.11 -6.80
CA MET A 103 -38.34 -89.83 -5.75
C MET A 103 -37.70 -89.11 -4.55
N ARG A 104 -38.49 -88.24 -3.90
CA ARG A 104 -38.07 -87.44 -2.74
C ARG A 104 -37.80 -88.35 -1.56
N ALA A 105 -36.59 -88.30 -1.00
CA ALA A 105 -36.23 -89.05 0.19
C ALA A 105 -36.99 -88.51 1.41
N SER A 106 -37.44 -89.40 2.30
CA SER A 106 -38.17 -89.04 3.51
C SER A 106 -37.32 -88.24 4.51
N SER A 107 -35.99 -88.31 4.41
CA SER A 107 -35.07 -87.51 5.21
C SER A 107 -33.81 -87.11 4.43
N GLY A 108 -33.21 -85.99 4.84
CA GLY A 108 -31.99 -85.44 4.25
C GLY A 108 -32.24 -84.28 3.28
N ARG A 109 -31.44 -83.21 3.42
CA ARG A 109 -31.41 -82.07 2.51
C ARG A 109 -30.02 -81.93 1.91
N ILE A 110 -29.96 -81.53 0.64
CA ILE A 110 -28.71 -81.30 -0.10
C ILE A 110 -28.66 -79.86 -0.61
N LYS A 111 -27.46 -79.30 -0.77
CA LYS A 111 -27.28 -77.95 -1.32
C LYS A 111 -27.77 -77.94 -2.77
N ALA A 112 -28.69 -77.05 -3.11
CA ALA A 112 -29.17 -76.89 -4.48
C ALA A 112 -28.05 -76.30 -5.34
N VAL A 113 -27.39 -77.12 -6.17
CA VAL A 113 -26.42 -76.65 -7.15
C VAL A 113 -27.19 -76.17 -8.38
N HIS A 114 -27.46 -74.88 -8.46
CA HIS A 114 -27.94 -74.27 -9.71
C HIS A 114 -26.82 -74.30 -10.74
N ARG A 115 -26.72 -75.40 -11.51
CA ARG A 115 -25.87 -75.46 -12.69
C ARG A 115 -26.62 -74.74 -13.81
N SER A 116 -26.27 -73.48 -14.08
CA SER A 116 -26.76 -72.77 -15.26
C SER A 116 -26.37 -73.55 -16.50
N LEU A 117 -27.34 -74.12 -17.20
CA LEU A 117 -27.12 -74.79 -18.48
C LEU A 117 -26.55 -73.75 -19.46
N PRO A 118 -25.58 -74.12 -20.31
CA PRO A 118 -25.07 -73.22 -21.33
C PRO A 118 -26.19 -72.92 -22.32
N THR A 119 -26.64 -71.68 -22.36
CA THR A 119 -27.52 -71.17 -23.41
C THR A 119 -26.76 -71.21 -24.73
N TYR A 120 -26.99 -72.27 -25.50
CA TYR A 120 -26.63 -72.34 -26.90
C TYR A 120 -27.59 -71.43 -27.67
N HIS A 121 -27.06 -70.67 -28.64
CA HIS A 121 -27.68 -69.61 -29.45
C HIS A 121 -27.38 -68.16 -29.02
N SER A 122 -26.22 -67.66 -29.47
CA SER A 122 -26.15 -66.34 -30.10
C SER A 122 -24.96 -66.32 -31.05
N SER A 123 -25.24 -66.20 -32.34
CA SER A 123 -24.27 -66.03 -33.43
C SER A 123 -23.37 -64.81 -33.17
N PRO A 124 -22.08 -64.85 -33.56
CA PRO A 124 -21.20 -63.70 -33.43
C PRO A 124 -21.43 -62.79 -34.64
N ILE A 125 -22.47 -61.97 -34.62
CA ILE A 125 -22.42 -60.73 -35.41
C ILE A 125 -21.52 -59.79 -34.61
N PRO A 126 -20.35 -59.40 -35.11
CA PRO A 126 -19.52 -58.43 -34.42
C PRO A 126 -20.29 -57.11 -34.38
N THR A 127 -20.93 -56.80 -33.27
CA THR A 127 -21.41 -55.45 -33.00
C THR A 127 -20.16 -54.57 -32.98
N ARG A 128 -19.96 -53.80 -34.06
CA ARG A 128 -18.89 -52.83 -34.21
C ARG A 128 -18.86 -51.95 -32.97
N SER A 129 -17.97 -52.27 -32.03
CA SER A 129 -17.94 -51.62 -30.73
C SER A 129 -17.77 -50.12 -30.96
N GLY A 130 -18.76 -49.32 -30.55
CA GLY A 130 -18.78 -47.86 -30.63
C GLY A 130 -17.73 -47.16 -29.78
N ARG A 131 -16.58 -47.79 -29.51
CA ARG A 131 -15.45 -47.24 -28.73
C ARG A 131 -14.64 -46.16 -29.47
N ARG A 132 -15.17 -45.58 -30.55
CA ARG A 132 -14.62 -44.36 -31.19
C ARG A 132 -15.32 -43.06 -30.72
N ALA A 133 -16.32 -43.15 -29.84
CA ALA A 133 -17.05 -41.96 -29.36
C ALA A 133 -16.32 -41.17 -28.26
N GLY A 134 -15.42 -41.80 -27.48
CA GLY A 134 -14.76 -41.15 -26.33
C GLY A 134 -13.64 -40.15 -26.71
N ARG A 135 -12.82 -40.47 -27.72
CA ARG A 135 -11.70 -39.59 -28.16
C ARG A 135 -12.18 -38.40 -29.00
N ARG A 136 -13.24 -38.57 -29.79
CA ARG A 136 -13.79 -37.51 -30.66
C ARG A 136 -14.37 -36.36 -29.84
N GLY A 137 -15.06 -36.66 -28.72
CA GLY A 137 -15.61 -35.63 -27.83
C GLY A 137 -14.54 -34.78 -27.14
N TRP A 138 -13.37 -35.33 -26.82
CA TRP A 138 -12.28 -34.57 -26.20
C TRP A 138 -11.60 -33.61 -27.17
N ILE A 139 -11.45 -34.00 -28.45
CA ILE A 139 -10.93 -33.12 -29.50
C ILE A 139 -11.87 -31.93 -29.75
N TRP A 140 -13.20 -32.13 -29.76
CA TRP A 140 -14.16 -31.02 -29.87
C TRP A 140 -14.12 -30.09 -28.65
N LYS A 141 -13.89 -30.62 -27.44
CA LYS A 141 -13.68 -29.79 -26.23
C LYS A 141 -12.41 -28.95 -26.33
N LEU A 142 -11.31 -29.53 -26.81
CA LEU A 142 -10.05 -28.81 -27.03
C LEU A 142 -10.19 -27.77 -28.15
N LEU A 143 -10.87 -28.09 -29.24
CA LEU A 143 -11.14 -27.16 -30.34
C LEU A 143 -12.05 -26.01 -29.90
N SER A 144 -13.06 -26.31 -29.06
CA SER A 144 -13.93 -25.31 -28.45
C SER A 144 -13.16 -24.39 -27.49
N LEU A 145 -12.25 -24.94 -26.67
CA LEU A 145 -11.36 -24.16 -25.81
C LEU A 145 -10.46 -23.25 -26.65
N PHE A 146 -9.83 -23.79 -27.69
CA PHE A 146 -8.99 -23.01 -28.60
C PHE A 146 -9.75 -21.89 -29.29
N ALA A 147 -10.94 -22.19 -29.84
CA ALA A 147 -11.81 -21.18 -30.44
C ALA A 147 -12.21 -20.10 -29.42
N CYS A 148 -12.49 -20.47 -28.18
CA CYS A 148 -12.75 -19.51 -27.09
C CYS A 148 -11.53 -18.63 -26.82
N CYS A 149 -10.32 -19.20 -26.72
CA CYS A 149 -9.09 -18.42 -26.56
C CYS A 149 -8.87 -17.45 -27.73
N VAL A 150 -9.09 -17.89 -28.98
CA VAL A 150 -8.97 -17.04 -30.16
C VAL A 150 -9.98 -15.88 -30.11
N LEU A 151 -11.23 -16.16 -29.72
CA LEU A 151 -12.24 -15.11 -29.55
C LEU A 151 -11.87 -14.11 -28.46
N ILE A 152 -11.28 -14.56 -27.35
CA ILE A 152 -10.78 -13.69 -26.28
C ILE A 152 -9.65 -12.80 -26.82
N VAL A 153 -8.69 -13.37 -27.55
CA VAL A 153 -7.58 -12.60 -28.14
C VAL A 153 -8.10 -11.55 -29.12
N LEU A 154 -9.06 -11.91 -29.98
CA LEU A 154 -9.69 -10.98 -30.91
C LEU A 154 -10.47 -9.89 -30.19
N ALA A 155 -11.21 -10.23 -29.12
CA ALA A 155 -11.95 -9.26 -28.32
C ALA A 155 -11.02 -8.28 -27.59
N VAL A 156 -9.92 -8.78 -27.02
CA VAL A 156 -8.89 -7.93 -26.39
C VAL A 156 -8.23 -7.05 -27.46
N ASN A 157 -7.85 -7.60 -28.61
CA ASN A 157 -7.26 -6.83 -29.69
C ASN A 157 -8.21 -5.73 -30.18
N PHE A 158 -9.50 -6.04 -30.34
CA PHE A 158 -10.53 -5.06 -30.68
C PHE A 158 -10.68 -3.99 -29.61
N ALA A 159 -10.72 -4.36 -28.32
CA ALA A 159 -10.79 -3.40 -27.21
C ALA A 159 -9.56 -2.48 -27.15
N LEU A 160 -8.37 -2.99 -27.49
CA LEU A 160 -7.12 -2.25 -27.46
C LEU A 160 -6.89 -1.36 -28.70
N THR A 161 -7.45 -1.72 -29.85
CA THR A 161 -7.21 -1.01 -31.13
C THR A 161 -8.39 -0.17 -31.61
N SER A 162 -9.60 -0.44 -31.12
CA SER A 162 -10.81 0.27 -31.56
C SER A 162 -10.82 1.72 -31.11
N ASN A 163 -11.23 2.60 -32.02
CA ASN A 163 -11.44 4.02 -31.72
C ASN A 163 -12.58 4.27 -30.71
N ALA A 164 -13.51 3.32 -30.56
CA ALA A 164 -14.62 3.45 -29.60
C ALA A 164 -14.17 3.48 -28.14
N PHE A 165 -12.97 2.94 -27.83
CA PHE A 165 -12.39 2.95 -26.48
C PHE A 165 -11.32 4.04 -26.29
N ARG A 166 -11.18 4.94 -27.26
CA ARG A 166 -10.32 6.12 -27.11
C ARG A 166 -11.06 7.18 -26.32
N ILE A 167 -10.37 7.82 -25.40
CA ILE A 167 -10.94 8.86 -24.54
C ILE A 167 -11.28 10.07 -25.42
N GLU A 168 -12.56 10.39 -25.52
CA GLU A 168 -13.07 11.54 -26.27
C GLU A 168 -13.41 12.68 -25.31
N GLN A 169 -13.99 12.34 -24.16
CA GLN A 169 -14.48 13.31 -23.19
C GLN A 169 -13.76 13.15 -21.84
N VAL A 170 -13.26 14.28 -21.32
CA VAL A 170 -12.66 14.37 -19.98
C VAL A 170 -13.51 15.33 -19.17
N SER A 171 -14.27 14.79 -18.21
CA SER A 171 -15.09 15.57 -17.29
C SER A 171 -14.27 15.84 -16.03
N VAL A 172 -14.06 17.12 -15.72
CA VAL A 172 -13.36 17.55 -14.52
C VAL A 172 -14.39 18.14 -13.55
N THR A 173 -14.33 17.73 -12.28
CA THR A 173 -15.26 18.15 -11.22
C THR A 173 -14.49 18.51 -9.96
N GLY A 174 -15.09 19.34 -9.10
CA GLY A 174 -14.50 19.75 -7.81
C GLY A 174 -13.56 20.96 -7.85
N THR A 175 -13.48 21.63 -9.00
CA THR A 175 -12.78 22.91 -9.19
C THR A 175 -13.69 23.92 -9.87
N HIS A 176 -13.58 25.19 -9.49
CA HIS A 176 -14.24 26.32 -10.19
C HIS A 176 -13.23 27.18 -10.96
N ASN A 177 -11.97 26.76 -11.00
CA ASN A 177 -10.90 27.47 -11.68
C ASN A 177 -10.77 26.96 -13.12
N ASP A 178 -11.22 27.78 -14.08
CA ASP A 178 -11.18 27.44 -15.51
C ASP A 178 -9.77 27.14 -16.02
N ALA A 179 -8.75 27.85 -15.50
CA ALA A 179 -7.36 27.63 -15.89
C ALA A 179 -6.84 26.28 -15.40
N LEU A 180 -7.21 25.87 -14.17
CA LEU A 180 -6.91 24.53 -13.65
C LEU A 180 -7.59 23.46 -14.51
N MET A 181 -8.88 23.66 -14.80
CA MET A 181 -9.68 22.72 -15.57
C MET A 181 -9.07 22.49 -16.98
N HIS A 182 -8.70 23.57 -17.67
CA HIS A 182 -8.04 23.50 -18.97
C HIS A 182 -6.64 22.86 -18.89
N THR A 183 -5.88 23.16 -17.83
CA THR A 183 -4.56 22.55 -17.61
C THR A 183 -4.67 21.03 -17.44
N ILE A 184 -5.65 20.55 -16.67
CA ILE A 184 -5.90 19.12 -16.50
C ILE A 184 -6.33 18.48 -17.82
N GLN A 185 -7.28 19.08 -18.54
CA GLN A 185 -7.76 18.54 -19.81
C GLN A 185 -6.66 18.43 -20.88
N SER A 186 -5.68 19.33 -20.86
CA SER A 186 -4.56 19.37 -21.80
C SER A 186 -3.40 18.41 -21.47
N MET A 187 -3.47 17.62 -20.39
CA MET A 187 -2.42 16.66 -20.00
C MET A 187 -2.30 15.41 -20.90
N GLY A 188 -2.81 15.47 -22.13
CA GLY A 188 -2.66 14.41 -23.13
C GLY A 188 -3.49 13.16 -22.87
N MET A 189 -4.55 13.25 -22.07
CA MET A 189 -5.45 12.12 -21.80
C MET A 189 -6.35 11.78 -22.99
N GLN A 190 -6.76 12.79 -23.76
CA GLN A 190 -7.62 12.63 -24.94
C GLN A 190 -6.92 11.84 -26.05
N GLY A 191 -7.67 10.98 -26.72
CA GLY A 191 -7.20 10.12 -27.82
C GLY A 191 -6.47 8.84 -27.37
N GLN A 192 -6.09 8.71 -26.09
CA GLN A 192 -5.52 7.48 -25.54
C GLN A 192 -6.59 6.40 -25.35
N ASN A 193 -6.18 5.13 -25.40
CA ASN A 193 -7.10 4.03 -25.09
C ASN A 193 -7.36 3.96 -23.57
N ILE A 194 -8.63 3.96 -23.17
CA ILE A 194 -9.07 3.94 -21.77
C ILE A 194 -8.52 2.74 -20.99
N PHE A 195 -8.32 1.58 -21.63
CA PHE A 195 -7.75 0.39 -20.99
C PHE A 195 -6.24 0.50 -20.76
N LEU A 196 -5.51 1.15 -21.68
CA LEU A 196 -4.06 1.32 -21.61
C LEU A 196 -3.64 2.53 -20.76
N LEU A 197 -4.57 3.41 -20.41
CA LEU A 197 -4.32 4.59 -19.61
C LEU A 197 -3.78 4.23 -18.20
N ASN A 198 -2.60 4.75 -17.87
CA ASN A 198 -2.03 4.69 -16.52
C ASN A 198 -2.68 5.75 -15.63
N VAL A 199 -3.66 5.32 -14.83
CA VAL A 199 -4.41 6.23 -13.95
C VAL A 199 -3.54 6.74 -12.80
N ALA A 200 -2.66 5.91 -12.24
CA ALA A 200 -1.82 6.29 -11.10
C ALA A 200 -0.88 7.43 -11.49
N GLU A 201 -0.16 7.28 -12.60
CA GLU A 201 0.76 8.32 -13.08
C GLU A 201 0.06 9.63 -13.44
N LEU A 202 -1.15 9.57 -14.02
CA LEU A 202 -1.93 10.77 -14.29
C LEU A 202 -2.42 11.44 -13.00
N THR A 203 -2.82 10.63 -12.02
CA THR A 203 -3.21 11.13 -10.70
C THR A 203 -2.03 11.88 -10.06
N ASP A 204 -0.84 11.29 -10.04
CA ASP A 204 0.37 11.91 -9.50
C ASP A 204 0.72 13.23 -10.22
N ARG A 205 0.57 13.27 -11.55
CA ARG A 205 0.80 14.49 -12.35
C ARG A 205 -0.21 15.60 -12.03
N ILE A 206 -1.47 15.24 -11.79
CA ILE A 206 -2.52 16.20 -11.42
C ILE A 206 -2.30 16.68 -9.99
N GLU A 207 -1.94 15.81 -9.05
CA GLU A 207 -1.64 16.16 -7.66
C GLU A 207 -0.34 16.97 -7.51
N ALA A 208 0.56 16.91 -8.49
CA ALA A 208 1.74 17.77 -8.56
C ALA A 208 1.38 19.24 -8.87
N LEU A 209 0.15 19.53 -9.34
CA LEU A 209 -0.29 20.91 -9.54
C LEU A 209 -0.43 21.63 -8.18
N PRO A 210 0.09 22.86 -8.03
CA PRO A 210 0.10 23.58 -6.75
C PRO A 210 -1.29 23.82 -6.15
N LEU A 211 -2.34 23.93 -6.97
CA LEU A 211 -3.70 24.19 -6.51
C LEU A 211 -4.43 22.90 -6.07
N VAL A 212 -3.91 21.72 -6.41
CA VAL A 212 -4.60 20.44 -6.18
C VAL A 212 -4.12 19.77 -4.91
N ALA A 213 -5.06 19.49 -3.99
CA ALA A 213 -4.80 18.76 -2.75
C ALA A 213 -4.72 17.25 -3.02
N THR A 214 -5.77 16.73 -3.67
CA THR A 214 -5.93 15.32 -4.04
C THR A 214 -6.70 15.21 -5.35
N ALA A 215 -6.42 14.18 -6.14
CA ALA A 215 -7.16 13.89 -7.36
C ALA A 215 -7.64 12.43 -7.37
N SER A 216 -8.79 12.19 -7.98
CA SER A 216 -9.32 10.85 -8.19
C SER A 216 -9.85 10.71 -9.60
N LEU A 217 -9.44 9.64 -10.27
CA LEU A 217 -9.73 9.39 -11.67
C LEU A 217 -10.54 8.11 -11.78
N SER A 218 -11.65 8.17 -12.51
CA SER A 218 -12.51 7.00 -12.79
C SER A 218 -12.77 6.85 -14.29
N LYS A 219 -12.67 5.61 -14.77
CA LYS A 219 -12.91 5.25 -16.17
C LYS A 219 -14.40 5.00 -16.38
N GLN A 220 -15.03 5.81 -17.22
CA GLN A 220 -16.42 5.66 -17.64
C GLN A 220 -16.44 5.10 -19.06
N LEU A 221 -16.66 3.78 -19.16
CA LEU A 221 -16.65 3.10 -20.46
C LEU A 221 -17.84 3.56 -21.33
N PRO A 222 -17.67 3.61 -22.66
CA PRO A 222 -16.49 3.17 -23.40
C PRO A 222 -15.39 4.23 -23.59
N ASN A 223 -15.69 5.53 -23.58
CA ASN A 223 -14.78 6.60 -24.07
C ASN A 223 -14.68 7.85 -23.17
N GLN A 224 -15.10 7.78 -21.90
CA GLN A 224 -15.13 8.93 -21.00
C GLN A 224 -14.21 8.73 -19.78
N LEU A 225 -13.50 9.79 -19.39
CA LEU A 225 -12.70 9.83 -18.17
C LEU A 225 -13.28 10.90 -17.24
N SER A 226 -13.59 10.52 -16.00
CA SER A 226 -14.02 11.45 -14.96
C SER A 226 -12.86 11.71 -14.01
N VAL A 227 -12.55 12.99 -13.80
CA VAL A 227 -11.50 13.49 -12.92
C VAL A 227 -12.18 14.33 -11.84
N ALA A 228 -12.13 13.87 -10.59
CA ALA A 228 -12.58 14.64 -9.44
C ALA A 228 -11.37 15.16 -8.68
N VAL A 229 -11.32 16.47 -8.49
CA VAL A 229 -10.21 17.21 -7.91
C VAL A 229 -10.68 17.89 -6.63
N VAL A 230 -9.83 17.90 -5.61
CA VAL A 230 -10.04 18.72 -4.42
C VAL A 230 -9.01 19.83 -4.42
N GLU A 231 -9.45 21.08 -4.38
CA GLU A 231 -8.56 22.25 -4.30
C GLU A 231 -7.92 22.37 -2.92
N ARG A 232 -6.67 22.85 -2.88
CA ARG A 232 -5.97 23.17 -1.63
C ARG A 232 -6.59 24.38 -0.98
N THR A 233 -6.75 24.30 0.34
CA THR A 233 -7.23 25.43 1.15
C THR A 233 -6.03 26.14 1.78
N PRO A 234 -5.86 27.45 1.53
CA PRO A 234 -4.78 28.21 2.13
C PRO A 234 -5.08 28.46 3.63
N VAL A 235 -4.07 28.29 4.48
CA VAL A 235 -4.19 28.53 5.94
C VAL A 235 -3.53 29.84 6.37
N LEU A 236 -2.50 30.28 5.66
CA LEU A 236 -1.81 31.55 5.90
C LEU A 236 -1.13 32.09 4.64
N LEU A 237 -0.67 33.33 4.74
CA LEU A 237 0.17 33.99 3.75
C LEU A 237 1.62 34.02 4.24
N TRP A 238 2.55 33.59 3.39
CA TRP A 238 3.98 33.64 3.63
C TRP A 238 4.58 34.79 2.81
N GLN A 239 4.99 35.86 3.50
CA GLN A 239 5.60 37.03 2.89
C GLN A 239 7.13 36.91 2.89
N THR A 240 7.71 37.07 1.71
CA THR A 240 9.16 37.11 1.52
C THR A 240 9.60 38.39 0.82
N ALA A 241 10.92 38.54 0.63
CA ALA A 241 11.47 39.62 -0.18
C ALA A 241 11.01 39.60 -1.65
N GLN A 242 10.52 38.46 -2.17
CA GLN A 242 10.13 38.28 -3.57
C GLN A 242 8.62 38.49 -3.80
N GLY A 243 7.82 38.37 -2.75
CA GLY A 243 6.38 38.45 -2.82
C GLY A 243 5.70 37.70 -1.67
N THR A 244 4.38 37.80 -1.64
CA THR A 244 3.51 37.13 -0.67
C THR A 244 2.77 36.00 -1.36
N TYR A 245 2.85 34.80 -0.79
CA TYR A 245 2.25 33.59 -1.34
C TYR A 245 1.33 32.93 -0.32
N SER A 246 0.27 32.28 -0.78
CA SER A 246 -0.58 31.45 0.05
C SER A 246 0.01 30.07 0.25
N VAL A 247 -0.17 29.52 1.46
CA VAL A 247 0.39 28.22 1.87
C VAL A 247 -0.71 27.40 2.55
N ASP A 248 -0.76 26.09 2.25
CA ASP A 248 -1.69 25.15 2.90
C ASP A 248 -1.16 24.60 4.24
N ASP A 249 -1.97 23.77 4.89
CA ASP A 249 -1.65 23.13 6.18
C ASP A 249 -0.51 22.09 6.10
N GLN A 250 -0.18 21.61 4.90
CA GLN A 250 0.93 20.70 4.62
C GLN A 250 2.23 21.45 4.26
N GLY A 251 2.17 22.77 4.13
CA GLY A 251 3.29 23.63 3.75
C GLY A 251 3.51 23.78 2.24
N VAL A 252 2.58 23.37 1.39
CA VAL A 252 2.65 23.60 -0.06
C VAL A 252 2.30 25.06 -0.36
N VAL A 253 3.18 25.74 -1.10
CA VAL A 253 2.92 27.08 -1.64
C VAL A 253 1.94 26.96 -2.81
N ILE A 254 0.75 27.56 -2.70
CA ILE A 254 -0.35 27.40 -3.66
C ILE A 254 -0.23 28.42 -4.79
N ALA A 255 -0.34 29.72 -4.48
CA ALA A 255 -0.39 30.79 -5.46
C ALA A 255 0.10 32.13 -4.86
N PRO A 256 0.41 33.15 -5.69
CA PRO A 256 0.58 34.52 -5.21
C PRO A 256 -0.67 35.03 -4.49
N GLN A 257 -0.49 35.97 -3.56
CA GLN A 257 -1.60 36.59 -2.81
C GLN A 257 -2.68 37.17 -3.73
N SER A 258 -2.30 37.75 -4.87
CA SER A 258 -3.21 38.35 -5.85
C SER A 258 -4.12 37.34 -6.56
N GLU A 259 -3.74 36.07 -6.61
CA GLU A 259 -4.46 34.99 -7.28
C GLU A 259 -5.19 34.07 -6.28
N THR A 260 -5.03 34.32 -4.98
CA THR A 260 -5.61 33.50 -3.92
C THR A 260 -6.98 34.06 -3.53
N ALA A 261 -8.03 33.26 -3.69
CA ALA A 261 -9.37 33.62 -3.22
C ALA A 261 -9.41 33.74 -1.69
N GLY A 262 -9.98 34.83 -1.18
CA GLY A 262 -10.12 35.05 0.27
C GLY A 262 -8.82 35.46 0.98
N ALA A 263 -7.78 35.87 0.24
CA ALA A 263 -6.47 36.21 0.80
C ALA A 263 -6.50 37.31 1.87
N GLU A 264 -7.49 38.21 1.82
CA GLU A 264 -7.71 39.29 2.79
C GLU A 264 -8.08 38.79 4.20
N HIS A 265 -8.56 37.55 4.32
CA HIS A 265 -8.91 36.93 5.60
C HIS A 265 -7.76 36.08 6.18
N LEU A 266 -6.66 35.92 5.44
CA LEU A 266 -5.53 35.09 5.85
C LEU A 266 -4.50 35.89 6.66
N SER A 267 -3.97 35.26 7.70
CA SER A 267 -2.90 35.84 8.52
C SER A 267 -1.56 35.80 7.78
N ILE A 268 -0.72 36.82 7.96
CA ILE A 268 0.55 36.97 7.23
C ILE A 268 1.74 36.69 8.16
N VAL A 269 2.61 35.77 7.77
CA VAL A 269 3.93 35.55 8.37
C VAL A 269 4.99 36.24 7.51
N ILE A 270 5.85 37.02 8.15
CA ILE A 270 6.93 37.76 7.48
C ILE A 270 8.24 37.00 7.64
N ASP A 271 8.76 36.48 6.54
CA ASP A 271 10.04 35.79 6.50
C ASP A 271 11.20 36.78 6.58
N LYS A 272 11.94 36.74 7.70
CA LYS A 272 13.19 37.48 7.91
C LYS A 272 14.42 36.65 7.57
N SER A 273 14.25 35.40 7.14
CA SER A 273 15.38 34.55 6.79
C SER A 273 16.20 35.20 5.68
N ASN A 274 17.42 35.61 6.04
CA ASN A 274 18.36 36.14 5.07
C ASN A 274 18.81 34.96 4.19
N TYR A 275 18.35 34.93 2.93
CA TYR A 275 18.95 34.14 1.86
C TYR A 275 20.47 34.09 2.07
N GLY A 276 21.01 32.90 2.36
CA GLY A 276 22.21 32.66 3.18
C GLY A 276 23.35 33.70 3.13
N LYS A 277 23.77 34.21 4.30
CA LYS A 277 25.07 34.89 4.43
C LYS A 277 26.17 33.83 4.47
N ARG A 278 26.91 33.67 3.37
CA ARG A 278 28.20 32.95 3.38
C ARG A 278 29.30 34.00 3.45
N ASN A 279 30.10 33.99 4.52
CA ASN A 279 31.20 34.93 4.76
C ASN A 279 30.82 36.42 4.71
N GLY A 280 29.68 36.81 5.28
CA GLY A 280 29.25 38.22 5.33
C GLY A 280 28.77 38.81 3.99
N GLN A 281 28.92 38.08 2.87
CA GLN A 281 28.28 38.38 1.61
C GLN A 281 26.90 37.71 1.57
N VAL A 282 25.87 38.51 1.30
CA VAL A 282 24.50 38.03 1.02
C VAL A 282 24.56 37.24 -0.28
N THR A 283 24.67 35.91 -0.18
CA THR A 283 24.58 35.06 -1.36
C THR A 283 23.10 34.72 -1.48
N LYS A 284 22.48 35.03 -2.63
CA LYS A 284 21.06 34.76 -2.91
C LYS A 284 20.82 33.23 -3.01
N VAL A 285 20.91 32.51 -1.89
CA VAL A 285 20.87 31.03 -1.79
C VAL A 285 19.53 30.52 -1.26
N GLY A 286 18.63 31.38 -0.79
CA GLY A 286 17.26 30.93 -0.54
C GLY A 286 16.58 30.62 -1.88
N GLN A 287 15.96 29.45 -1.97
CA GLN A 287 15.20 29.06 -3.14
C GLN A 287 14.13 30.11 -3.41
N LEU A 288 14.01 30.52 -4.68
CA LEU A 288 12.95 31.41 -5.14
C LEU A 288 11.61 30.75 -4.80
N ILE A 289 10.81 31.39 -3.94
CA ILE A 289 9.49 30.84 -3.59
C ILE A 289 8.62 30.93 -4.84
N ARG A 290 8.05 29.79 -5.21
CA ARG A 290 7.14 29.64 -6.34
C ARG A 290 6.02 28.67 -5.95
N PRO A 291 4.85 28.78 -6.58
CA PRO A 291 3.81 27.75 -6.50
C PRO A 291 4.39 26.33 -6.67
N GLY A 292 4.02 25.42 -5.78
CA GLY A 292 4.45 24.02 -5.76
C GLY A 292 5.64 23.72 -4.84
N VAL A 293 6.36 24.75 -4.35
CA VAL A 293 7.42 24.55 -3.34
C VAL A 293 6.81 24.08 -2.02
N ARG A 294 7.47 23.15 -1.34
CA ARG A 294 7.08 22.66 0.00
C ARG A 294 7.93 23.30 1.09
N LEU A 295 7.28 24.05 1.97
CA LEU A 295 7.80 24.56 3.22
C LEU A 295 7.65 23.49 4.31
N ASN A 296 8.39 23.64 5.41
CA ASN A 296 8.29 22.72 6.54
C ASN A 296 6.89 22.78 7.18
N ARG A 297 6.16 21.66 7.11
CA ARG A 297 4.82 21.50 7.66
C ARG A 297 4.73 21.90 9.14
N ALA A 298 5.66 21.47 9.98
CA ALA A 298 5.61 21.74 11.41
C ALA A 298 5.70 23.25 11.72
N ASN A 299 6.50 23.99 10.94
CA ASN A 299 6.60 25.44 11.08
C ASN A 299 5.29 26.12 10.65
N ILE A 300 4.68 25.71 9.54
CA ILE A 300 3.41 26.28 9.08
C ILE A 300 2.28 26.02 10.07
N GLN A 301 2.20 24.79 10.61
CA GLN A 301 1.25 24.46 11.67
C GLN A 301 1.48 25.30 12.93
N PHE A 302 2.74 25.44 13.37
CA PHE A 302 3.07 26.26 14.53
C PHE A 302 2.69 27.74 14.32
N ALA A 303 2.92 28.30 13.13
CA ALA A 303 2.51 29.66 12.81
C ALA A 303 0.98 29.82 12.90
N ALA A 304 0.22 28.88 12.35
CA ALA A 304 -1.24 28.87 12.45
C ALA A 304 -1.70 28.79 13.91
N GLU A 305 -1.04 27.97 14.75
CA GLU A 305 -1.32 27.91 16.19
C GLU A 305 -1.02 29.23 16.91
N VAL A 306 0.06 29.93 16.55
CA VAL A 306 0.36 31.26 17.12
C VAL A 306 -0.79 32.23 16.81
N PHE A 307 -1.30 32.26 15.57
CA PHE A 307 -2.43 33.13 15.22
C PHE A 307 -3.73 32.77 15.93
N ASP A 308 -4.01 31.49 16.18
CA ASP A 308 -5.22 31.07 16.90
C ASP A 308 -5.12 31.28 18.42
N ARG A 309 -3.99 30.92 19.03
CA ARG A 309 -3.85 30.82 20.49
C ARG A 309 -3.38 32.11 21.15
N LEU A 310 -2.53 32.89 20.50
CA LEU A 310 -1.97 34.12 21.09
C LEU A 310 -3.05 35.13 21.47
N PRO A 311 -4.05 35.45 20.61
CA PRO A 311 -5.13 36.35 20.98
C PRO A 311 -5.99 35.82 22.12
N ARG A 312 -6.25 34.50 22.17
CA ARG A 312 -7.08 33.87 23.19
C ARG A 312 -6.44 33.89 24.58
N LEU A 313 -5.13 33.66 24.65
CA LEU A 313 -4.40 33.54 25.91
C LEU A 313 -3.90 34.90 26.43
N THR A 314 -3.48 35.79 25.54
CA THR A 314 -2.85 37.07 25.92
C THR A 314 -3.77 38.29 25.75
N GLY A 315 -4.86 38.16 24.98
CA GLY A 315 -5.72 39.28 24.59
C GLY A 315 -5.16 40.15 23.45
N ILE A 316 -3.97 39.83 22.92
CA ILE A 316 -3.34 40.60 21.84
C ILE A 316 -3.90 40.14 20.48
N THR A 317 -4.70 40.98 19.85
CA THR A 317 -5.32 40.70 18.55
C THR A 317 -4.53 41.28 17.37
N MET A 318 -3.76 42.35 17.59
CA MET A 318 -2.94 43.00 16.57
C MET A 318 -1.47 42.73 16.85
N PHE A 319 -0.79 42.07 15.92
CA PHE A 319 0.65 41.85 15.98
C PHE A 319 1.20 41.52 14.59
N LYS A 320 2.51 41.67 14.42
CA LYS A 320 3.23 41.11 13.26
C LYS A 320 3.94 39.85 13.68
N LEU A 321 3.79 38.79 12.89
CA LEU A 321 4.52 37.55 13.12
C LEU A 321 5.68 37.46 12.15
N TYR A 322 6.89 37.36 12.68
CA TYR A 322 8.09 37.14 11.91
C TYR A 322 8.59 35.73 12.09
N TYR A 323 9.20 35.19 11.04
CA TYR A 323 9.95 33.95 11.10
C TYR A 323 11.42 34.21 10.78
N ASP A 324 12.31 33.70 11.63
CA ASP A 324 13.75 33.71 11.39
C ASP A 324 14.29 32.27 11.48
N GLY A 325 14.76 31.72 10.37
CA GLY A 325 15.24 30.34 10.32
C GLY A 325 15.32 29.75 8.92
N THR A 326 15.46 28.43 8.85
CA THR A 326 15.40 27.68 7.58
C THR A 326 14.01 27.07 7.40
N MET A 327 13.30 27.42 6.32
CA MET A 327 11.95 26.90 6.02
C MET A 327 11.93 25.73 5.03
N TYR A 328 12.99 25.55 4.26
CA TYR A 328 13.04 24.57 3.17
C TYR A 328 13.37 23.18 3.72
N GLY A 329 12.57 22.18 3.37
CA GLY A 329 12.93 20.77 3.60
C GLY A 329 14.08 20.37 2.67
N SER A 330 15.06 19.63 3.20
CA SER A 330 16.06 18.91 2.40
C SER A 330 15.31 18.01 1.40
N THR A 331 15.49 18.21 0.09
CA THR A 331 15.01 17.27 -0.94
C THR A 331 15.84 15.97 -0.97
N THR A 332 16.83 15.85 -0.07
CA THR A 332 17.83 14.79 -0.08
C THR A 332 17.67 13.72 1.01
N ASP A 333 16.69 13.84 1.91
CA ASP A 333 16.53 12.87 3.00
C ASP A 333 15.15 12.19 2.99
N GLU A 334 15.13 10.95 2.50
CA GLU A 334 14.00 9.99 2.61
C GLU A 334 13.65 9.62 4.06
N PHE A 335 14.37 10.15 5.06
CA PHE A 335 14.17 9.86 6.47
C PHE A 335 14.16 11.13 7.35
N GLY A 336 13.16 11.99 7.15
CA GLY A 336 12.33 12.55 8.23
C GLY A 336 12.97 13.14 9.50
N ARG A 337 14.20 13.66 9.49
CA ARG A 337 14.73 14.53 10.57
C ARG A 337 15.66 15.59 10.01
N THR A 338 15.09 16.69 9.56
CA THR A 338 15.84 17.94 9.47
C THR A 338 15.34 18.81 10.62
N ASP A 339 16.19 19.03 11.64
CA ASP A 339 15.96 19.99 12.71
C ASP A 339 15.90 21.39 12.08
N SER A 340 14.73 21.80 11.58
CA SER A 340 14.51 23.18 11.17
C SER A 340 14.62 24.06 12.42
N ARG A 341 15.80 24.65 12.61
CA ARG A 341 16.02 25.67 13.64
C ARG A 341 15.44 26.97 13.11
N GLY A 342 14.19 27.22 13.46
CA GLY A 342 13.49 28.47 13.19
C GLY A 342 12.87 29.01 14.46
N SER A 343 12.82 30.32 14.57
CA SER A 343 12.20 31.03 15.68
C SER A 343 11.14 31.98 15.16
N TYR A 344 9.96 31.90 15.74
CA TYR A 344 8.91 32.88 15.56
C TYR A 344 9.09 34.05 16.52
N ILE A 345 8.87 35.25 16.01
CA ILE A 345 9.00 36.50 16.76
C ILE A 345 7.72 37.29 16.58
N VAL A 346 7.06 37.61 17.69
CA VAL A 346 5.87 38.45 17.70
C VAL A 346 6.29 39.88 17.96
N GLU A 347 5.87 40.81 17.12
CA GLU A 347 6.04 42.24 17.34
C GLU A 347 4.69 42.88 17.64
N SER A 348 4.62 43.55 18.78
CA SER A 348 3.40 44.24 19.21
C SER A 348 3.25 45.61 18.54
N PRO A 349 2.04 46.19 18.53
CA PRO A 349 1.82 47.54 18.04
C PRO A 349 2.55 48.61 18.87
N THR A 350 2.84 48.31 20.14
CA THR A 350 3.64 49.18 21.03
C THR A 350 5.15 48.98 20.87
N GLY A 351 5.55 48.10 19.95
CA GLY A 351 6.92 47.92 19.49
C GLY A 351 7.82 47.14 20.46
N TRP A 352 7.26 46.26 21.29
CA TRP A 352 8.05 45.23 21.96
C TRP A 352 8.08 43.96 21.11
N GLN A 353 9.14 43.17 21.25
CA GLN A 353 9.32 41.91 20.51
C GLN A 353 9.40 40.71 21.44
N ALA A 354 8.58 39.68 21.21
CA ALA A 354 8.64 38.42 21.93
C ALA A 354 9.17 37.28 21.04
N TYR A 355 10.28 36.68 21.45
CA TYR A 355 10.84 35.48 20.81
C TYR A 355 10.12 34.26 21.36
N LEU A 356 9.20 33.72 20.56
CA LEU A 356 8.46 32.52 20.94
C LEU A 356 9.34 31.29 20.82
N GLY A 357 10.15 31.19 19.77
CA GLY A 357 10.88 29.98 19.41
C GLY A 357 10.18 29.20 18.30
N GLY A 358 10.48 27.91 18.16
CA GLY A 358 10.06 27.07 17.04
C GLY A 358 9.08 25.95 17.41
N ALA A 359 8.66 25.21 16.38
CA ALA A 359 7.76 24.06 16.47
C ALA A 359 8.39 22.85 17.18
N SER A 360 9.72 22.75 17.18
CA SER A 360 10.48 21.65 17.80
C SER A 360 10.96 21.94 19.22
N ASP A 361 10.55 23.07 19.81
CA ASP A 361 10.98 23.43 21.16
C ASP A 361 10.38 22.51 22.22
N ALA A 362 11.19 22.20 23.24
CA ALA A 362 10.77 21.34 24.35
C ALA A 362 9.68 21.96 25.22
N ASN A 363 9.59 23.30 25.30
CA ASN A 363 8.52 24.00 26.00
C ASN A 363 7.33 24.23 25.03
N PRO A 364 6.13 23.68 25.32
CA PRO A 364 4.95 23.89 24.47
C PRO A 364 4.61 25.36 24.27
N LEU A 365 3.93 25.67 23.17
CA LEU A 365 3.51 27.05 22.85
C LEU A 365 2.64 27.65 23.97
N ASP A 366 1.68 26.89 24.50
CA ASP A 366 0.74 27.39 25.53
C ASP A 366 1.46 27.89 26.78
N ASN A 367 2.45 27.13 27.27
CA ASN A 367 3.24 27.52 28.43
C ASN A 367 3.97 28.85 28.19
N ARG A 368 4.59 28.99 27.02
CA ARG A 368 5.27 30.23 26.61
C ARG A 368 4.30 31.42 26.53
N LEU A 369 3.10 31.19 26.00
CA LEU A 369 2.07 32.24 25.91
C LEU A 369 1.50 32.63 27.27
N ILE A 370 1.38 31.69 28.21
CA ILE A 370 1.00 31.98 29.60
C ILE A 370 2.09 32.81 30.29
N GLU A 371 3.37 32.45 30.12
CA GLU A 371 4.49 33.25 30.63
C GLU A 371 4.49 34.67 30.03
N LEU A 372 4.24 34.79 28.72
CA LEU A 372 4.10 36.09 28.06
C LEU A 372 2.97 36.92 28.69
N GLN A 373 1.79 36.33 28.89
CA GLN A 373 0.66 37.01 29.53
C GLN A 373 1.04 37.53 30.93
N GLN A 374 1.73 36.71 31.73
CA GLN A 374 2.15 37.09 33.08
C GLN A 374 3.15 38.26 33.06
N ILE A 375 4.15 38.22 32.17
CA ILE A 375 5.13 39.29 32.01
C ILE A 375 4.43 40.59 31.58
N LEU A 376 3.48 40.52 30.65
CA LEU A 376 2.72 41.68 30.20
C LEU A 376 1.86 42.27 31.32
N ALA A 377 1.19 41.43 32.11
CA ALA A 377 0.40 41.87 33.26
C ALA A 377 1.26 42.54 34.35
N LEU A 378 2.45 41.98 34.62
CA LEU A 378 3.41 42.57 35.55
C LEU A 378 3.93 43.92 35.03
N ALA A 379 4.32 43.98 33.76
CA ALA A 379 4.78 45.22 33.13
C ALA A 379 3.71 46.31 33.15
N GLN A 380 2.43 45.95 32.94
CA GLN A 380 1.33 46.90 33.05
C GLN A 380 1.13 47.40 34.48
N LYS A 381 1.21 46.51 35.48
CA LYS A 381 1.08 46.85 36.90
C LYS A 381 2.21 47.77 37.38
N GLU A 382 3.43 47.51 36.93
CA GLU A 382 4.64 48.26 37.32
C GLU A 382 4.99 49.40 36.36
N GLN A 383 4.16 49.65 35.33
CA GLN A 383 4.36 50.69 34.31
C GLN A 383 5.73 50.57 33.59
N LEU A 384 6.17 49.33 33.32
CA LEU A 384 7.41 49.03 32.64
C LEU A 384 7.26 49.10 31.12
N ASN A 385 8.21 49.76 30.46
CA ASN A 385 8.30 49.79 29.01
C ASN A 385 9.14 48.61 28.50
N LEU A 386 8.51 47.53 28.06
CA LEU A 386 9.21 46.35 27.54
C LEU A 386 9.86 46.63 26.18
N ALA A 387 11.07 46.11 25.96
CA ALA A 387 11.76 46.11 24.67
C ALA A 387 11.73 44.72 24.03
N THR A 388 12.33 43.73 24.68
CA THR A 388 12.34 42.33 24.21
C THR A 388 11.92 41.36 25.30
N ILE A 389 11.32 40.25 24.91
CA ILE A 389 10.90 39.14 25.77
C ILE A 389 11.37 37.85 25.10
N ASP A 390 12.23 37.07 25.75
CA ASP A 390 12.73 35.81 25.24
C ASP A 390 12.10 34.64 26.00
N LEU A 391 11.21 33.92 25.33
CA LEU A 391 10.44 32.80 25.89
C LEU A 391 11.01 31.44 25.46
N ARG A 392 12.15 31.45 24.75
CA ARG A 392 12.79 30.22 24.26
C ARG A 392 13.42 29.42 25.38
N TYR A 393 13.81 30.08 26.47
CA TYR A 393 14.52 29.49 27.61
C TYR A 393 13.59 28.89 28.67
N GLY A 394 12.61 28.07 28.26
CA GLY A 394 11.76 27.30 29.17
C GLY A 394 11.20 28.14 30.34
N LEU A 395 11.26 27.59 31.56
CA LEU A 395 10.73 28.21 32.80
C LEU A 395 11.51 29.46 33.30
N ARG A 396 12.35 30.07 32.47
CA ARG A 396 13.15 31.25 32.82
C ARG A 396 13.09 32.28 31.70
N PRO A 397 11.92 32.89 31.46
CA PRO A 397 11.81 33.93 30.46
C PRO A 397 12.67 35.14 30.86
N VAL A 398 13.31 35.76 29.87
CA VAL A 398 14.16 36.94 30.07
C VAL A 398 13.53 38.10 29.33
N TYR A 399 13.36 39.25 29.98
CA TYR A 399 12.88 40.46 29.31
C TYR A 399 13.83 41.64 29.54
N THR A 400 13.83 42.56 28.59
CA THR A 400 14.58 43.82 28.66
C THR A 400 13.63 45.00 28.60
N LEU A 401 14.06 46.12 29.16
CA LEU A 401 13.29 47.37 29.17
C LEU A 401 13.82 48.33 28.11
N LYS A 402 12.93 49.14 27.54
CA LYS A 402 13.30 50.28 26.71
C LYS A 402 13.97 51.32 27.63
N SER A 403 15.18 51.71 27.25
CA SER A 403 15.96 52.79 27.90
C SER A 403 15.28 54.14 27.75
#